data_AF-A0A9X0TPR3-F1
#
_entry.id   AF-A0A9X0TPR3-F1
#
_cell.length_a   1.000
_cell.length_b   1.000
_cell.length_c   1.000
_cell.angle_alpha   90.00
_cell.angle_beta   90.00
_cell.angle_gamma   90.00
#
_symmetry.space_group_name_H-M   'P 1'
#
loop_
_entity.id
_entity.type
_entity.pdbx_description
1 polymer ?
#
loop_
_entity_poly.entity_id
_entity_poly.type
_entity_poly.pdbx_seq_one_letter_code
_entity_poly.pdbx_strand_id
1 'polypeptide(L)'
;MRRKFCGARLQTAVRRPFGQNLKDPWRGVNNKMPGGKRRDDRQGRAWVFSPALMGKEMQGLFFETDNGVRYVLRALVVLLGFWTAWRTGKSVADGWGGYTRVVIYTLALGVVMRFLHHALFDGPFINGFYYVFDVVLLLVFSSIGFRMRRTSQMVNNYYWLYDRTSAFSYKKKN
;
A
#
# COMPACT_ATOMS: atom_id res chain seq x y z
N MET A 1 -24.66 50.87 -11.18
CA MET A 1 -24.74 51.21 -9.74
C MET A 1 -23.82 50.28 -8.94
N ARG A 2 -22.89 50.88 -8.18
CA ARG A 2 -22.14 50.40 -6.99
C ARG A 2 -21.48 49.01 -6.95
N ARG A 3 -20.14 49.06 -7.10
CA ARG A 3 -19.13 48.23 -6.41
C ARG A 3 -19.40 48.20 -4.89
N LYS A 4 -19.10 47.08 -4.22
CA LYS A 4 -18.47 47.06 -2.88
C LYS A 4 -17.63 45.79 -2.67
N PHE A 5 -16.32 45.98 -2.75
CA PHE A 5 -15.32 45.26 -1.98
C PHE A 5 -15.54 45.51 -0.49
N CYS A 6 -15.33 44.48 0.34
CA CYS A 6 -15.05 44.54 1.77
C CYS A 6 -14.40 43.18 2.14
N GLY A 7 -13.18 43.01 2.64
CA GLY A 7 -12.23 43.94 3.25
C GLY A 7 -12.06 43.65 4.74
N ALA A 8 -11.17 42.71 5.11
CA ALA A 8 -10.43 42.58 6.40
C ALA A 8 -9.76 41.19 6.39
N ARG A 9 -8.44 40.97 6.25
CA ARG A 9 -7.24 41.54 6.90
C ARG A 9 -7.39 41.63 8.42
N LEU A 10 -6.79 40.68 9.12
CA LEU A 10 -6.07 40.86 10.40
C LEU A 10 -5.21 39.62 10.67
N GLN A 11 -4.03 39.59 10.05
CA GLN A 11 -2.86 38.95 10.63
C GLN A 11 -2.27 39.96 11.63
N THR A 12 -2.50 39.72 12.91
CA THR A 12 -1.86 40.41 14.03
C THR A 12 -1.74 39.38 15.13
N ALA A 13 -0.55 38.93 15.47
CA ALA A 13 0.11 39.23 16.75
C ALA A 13 0.84 37.92 17.10
N VAL A 14 2.05 37.84 17.64
CA VAL A 14 2.89 38.84 18.27
C VAL A 14 4.26 38.16 18.36
N ARG A 15 5.33 38.89 18.00
CA ARG A 15 6.70 38.52 18.38
C ARG A 15 6.76 38.45 19.90
N ARG A 16 7.02 37.28 20.49
CA ARG A 16 7.41 37.20 21.90
C ARG A 16 8.94 37.28 22.01
N PRO A 17 9.46 38.15 22.87
CA PRO A 17 10.88 38.48 22.93
C PRO A 17 11.71 37.43 23.67
N PHE A 18 12.96 37.36 23.22
CA PHE A 18 14.17 36.96 23.94
C PHE A 18 14.04 37.05 25.48
N GLY A 19 13.84 35.91 26.13
CA GLY A 19 13.96 35.75 27.58
C GLY A 19 15.40 35.44 27.96
N GLN A 20 16.24 36.48 28.07
CA GLN A 20 17.51 36.40 28.81
C GLN A 20 17.22 36.60 30.30
N ASN A 21 17.00 35.51 31.04
CA ASN A 21 17.21 35.48 32.49
C ASN A 21 17.16 34.03 32.99
N LEU A 22 18.21 33.26 32.71
CA LEU A 22 18.48 32.06 33.48
C LEU A 22 19.66 32.38 34.39
N LYS A 23 19.33 32.89 35.58
CA LYS A 23 20.25 33.04 36.70
C LYS A 23 20.89 31.68 36.96
N ASP A 24 22.16 31.58 36.64
CA ASP A 24 23.09 30.53 37.00
C ASP A 24 23.14 30.40 38.54
N PRO A 25 22.54 29.34 39.14
CA PRO A 25 22.57 29.17 40.59
C PRO A 25 23.90 28.59 41.09
N TRP A 26 24.85 28.29 40.20
CA TRP A 26 26.06 27.54 40.50
C TRP A 26 27.32 28.40 40.49
N ARG A 27 27.20 29.65 40.94
CA ARG A 27 28.36 30.51 41.21
C ARG A 27 28.79 30.31 42.67
N GLY A 28 29.65 29.31 42.88
CA GLY A 28 30.50 29.25 44.08
C GLY A 28 30.48 27.92 44.84
N VAL A 29 31.21 26.91 44.36
CA VAL A 29 31.85 25.89 45.20
C VAL A 29 33.13 25.41 44.51
N ASN A 30 34.23 26.12 44.71
CA ASN A 30 35.58 25.66 44.39
C ASN A 30 36.33 25.33 45.70
N ASN A 31 35.87 24.30 46.41
CA ASN A 31 36.67 23.73 47.49
C ASN A 31 37.50 22.57 46.95
N LYS A 32 38.80 22.82 46.85
CA LYS A 32 39.82 21.77 46.92
C LYS A 32 39.57 20.95 48.19
N MET A 33 39.45 19.62 48.06
CA MET A 33 39.72 18.70 49.15
C MET A 33 40.67 17.60 48.66
N PRO A 34 41.71 17.25 49.44
CA PRO A 34 42.69 16.24 49.06
C PRO A 34 42.26 14.84 49.53
N GLY A 35 42.60 13.85 48.70
CA GLY A 35 43.00 12.49 49.09
C GLY A 35 42.02 11.61 49.87
N GLY A 36 41.54 10.52 49.24
CA GLY A 36 40.99 9.40 50.02
C GLY A 36 40.28 8.28 49.24
N LYS A 37 41.07 7.28 48.82
CA LYS A 37 40.72 5.91 48.34
C LYS A 37 39.73 5.76 47.17
N ARG A 38 40.28 5.30 46.04
CA ARG A 38 39.57 4.55 44.99
C ARG A 38 38.74 3.41 45.61
N ARG A 39 37.44 3.43 45.36
CA ARG A 39 36.53 2.28 45.44
C ARG A 39 35.79 2.15 44.10
N ASP A 40 36.48 1.50 43.19
CA ASP A 40 36.02 0.54 42.17
C ASP A 40 34.52 0.19 42.19
N ASP A 41 33.76 0.96 41.40
CA ASP A 41 32.98 0.54 40.23
C ASP A 41 32.31 -0.86 40.25
N ARG A 42 31.34 -1.11 41.15
CA ARG A 42 30.32 -2.15 40.87
C ARG A 42 29.03 -2.00 41.69
N GLN A 43 28.29 -0.93 41.46
CA GLN A 43 26.89 -0.82 41.90
C GLN A 43 26.14 0.23 41.07
N GLY A 44 25.97 -0.09 39.79
CA GLY A 44 25.03 0.57 38.90
C GLY A 44 24.53 -0.50 37.93
N ARG A 45 23.22 -0.53 37.70
CA ARG A 45 22.43 -1.52 36.91
C ARG A 45 21.65 -2.57 37.73
N ALA A 46 20.96 -2.15 38.77
CA ALA A 46 19.62 -2.69 39.04
C ALA A 46 18.65 -1.92 38.13
N TRP A 47 17.75 -2.62 37.43
CA TRP A 47 16.89 -2.16 36.32
C TRP A 47 17.50 -2.14 34.91
N VAL A 48 18.39 -3.09 34.60
CA VAL A 48 18.37 -3.61 33.22
C VAL A 48 17.10 -4.43 33.13
N PHE A 49 16.07 -3.87 32.49
CA PHE A 49 15.04 -4.64 31.81
C PHE A 49 15.74 -5.77 31.06
N SER A 50 15.70 -7.00 31.59
CA SER A 50 16.13 -8.17 30.84
C SER A 50 15.06 -8.47 29.80
N PRO A 51 15.28 -8.21 28.49
CA PRO A 51 14.31 -8.54 27.44
C PRO A 51 14.36 -10.04 27.10
N ALA A 52 15.11 -10.83 27.85
CA ALA A 52 15.56 -12.16 27.45
C ALA A 52 14.64 -13.31 27.92
N LEU A 53 13.56 -13.04 28.65
CA LEU A 53 12.69 -14.10 29.24
C LEU A 53 11.19 -13.93 28.95
N MET A 54 10.79 -12.97 28.11
CA MET A 54 9.38 -12.72 27.79
C MET A 54 9.21 -12.34 26.32
N GLY A 55 9.56 -13.28 25.43
CA GLY A 55 9.54 -13.04 23.98
C GLY A 55 10.19 -14.13 23.14
N LYS A 56 10.46 -15.29 23.73
CA LYS A 56 10.82 -16.52 23.03
C LYS A 56 9.69 -17.51 23.29
N GLU A 57 9.44 -18.43 22.37
CA GLU A 57 8.35 -19.43 22.38
C GLU A 57 7.04 -19.11 21.62
N MET A 58 6.97 -18.06 20.76
CA MET A 58 5.84 -17.89 19.81
C MET A 58 6.26 -17.55 18.38
N GLN A 59 7.52 -17.79 18.01
CA GLN A 59 8.04 -17.58 16.64
C GLN A 59 8.80 -18.80 16.10
N GLY A 60 8.71 -19.95 16.76
CA GLY A 60 9.40 -21.19 16.39
C GLY A 60 8.51 -22.34 15.90
N LEU A 61 7.21 -22.11 15.65
CA LEU A 61 6.28 -23.16 15.20
C LEU A 61 5.80 -23.00 13.75
N PHE A 62 5.94 -21.82 13.14
CA PHE A 62 5.42 -21.52 11.80
C PHE A 62 6.50 -21.34 10.72
N PHE A 63 7.79 -21.49 11.06
CA PHE A 63 8.91 -21.11 10.17
C PHE A 63 9.88 -22.24 9.82
N GLU A 64 9.64 -23.47 10.27
CA GLU A 64 10.49 -24.62 9.94
C GLU A 64 10.29 -25.15 8.49
N THR A 65 9.59 -24.44 7.61
CA THR A 65 9.44 -24.86 6.20
C THR A 65 9.43 -23.67 5.24
N ASP A 66 10.63 -23.24 4.88
CA ASP A 66 10.99 -22.18 3.92
C ASP A 66 10.21 -22.24 2.58
N ASN A 67 9.68 -23.42 2.21
CA ASN A 67 8.89 -23.60 0.99
C ASN A 67 7.42 -23.16 1.11
N GLY A 68 6.78 -23.37 2.27
CA GLY A 68 5.32 -23.16 2.42
C GLY A 68 4.93 -21.68 2.35
N VAL A 69 5.64 -20.83 3.09
CA VAL A 69 5.43 -19.38 3.08
C VAL A 69 5.63 -18.80 1.68
N ARG A 70 6.63 -19.31 0.95
CA ARG A 70 6.91 -18.89 -0.43
C ARG A 70 5.75 -19.18 -1.38
N TYR A 71 5.12 -20.36 -1.27
CA TYR A 71 3.93 -20.70 -2.05
C TYR A 71 2.71 -19.85 -1.67
N VAL A 72 2.49 -19.60 -0.38
CA VAL A 72 1.38 -18.75 0.08
C VAL A 72 1.54 -17.32 -0.44
N LEU A 73 2.74 -16.74 -0.35
CA LEU A 73 3.02 -15.41 -0.89
C LEU A 73 2.81 -15.36 -2.41
N ARG A 74 3.24 -16.40 -3.15
CA ARG A 74 2.97 -16.50 -4.60
C ARG A 74 1.47 -16.53 -4.89
N ALA A 75 0.72 -17.36 -4.17
CA ALA A 75 -0.73 -17.44 -4.33
C ALA A 75 -1.40 -16.10 -4.04
N LEU A 76 -0.98 -15.38 -2.98
CA LEU A 76 -1.49 -14.06 -2.66
C LEU A 76 -1.21 -13.04 -3.77
N VAL A 77 0.02 -13.00 -4.29
CA VAL A 77 0.38 -12.12 -5.42
C VAL A 77 -0.49 -12.43 -6.63
N VAL A 78 -0.66 -13.70 -6.98
CA VAL A 78 -1.49 -14.14 -8.11
C VAL A 78 -2.97 -13.76 -7.92
N LEU A 79 -3.52 -13.95 -6.72
CA LEU A 79 -4.89 -13.55 -6.37
C LEU A 79 -5.09 -12.02 -6.48
N LEU A 80 -4.12 -11.23 -6.00
CA LEU A 80 -4.12 -9.78 -6.17
C LEU A 80 -4.01 -9.39 -7.65
N GLY A 81 -3.23 -10.13 -8.44
CA GLY A 81 -3.15 -9.99 -9.89
C GLY A 81 -4.51 -10.21 -10.57
N PHE A 82 -5.25 -11.25 -10.19
CA PHE A 82 -6.59 -11.49 -10.74
C PHE A 82 -7.58 -10.40 -10.35
N TRP A 83 -7.54 -9.97 -9.08
CA TRP A 83 -8.40 -8.89 -8.60
C TRP A 83 -8.14 -7.59 -9.38
N THR A 84 -6.87 -7.22 -9.54
CA THR A 84 -6.48 -6.02 -10.26
C THR A 84 -6.81 -6.12 -11.75
N ALA A 85 -6.57 -7.25 -12.41
CA ALA A 85 -6.93 -7.47 -13.81
C ALA A 85 -8.44 -7.32 -14.05
N TRP A 86 -9.26 -7.90 -13.18
CA TRP A 86 -10.71 -7.77 -13.23
C TRP A 86 -11.17 -6.32 -13.05
N ARG A 87 -10.58 -5.61 -12.08
CA ARG A 87 -10.84 -4.18 -11.82
C ARG A 87 -10.42 -3.29 -12.99
N THR A 88 -9.29 -3.58 -13.63
CA THR A 88 -8.80 -2.87 -14.81
C THR A 88 -9.74 -3.06 -16.00
N GLY A 89 -10.22 -4.28 -16.25
CA GLY A 89 -11.19 -4.53 -17.32
C GLY A 89 -12.51 -3.78 -17.10
N LYS A 90 -12.97 -3.74 -15.84
CA LYS A 90 -14.15 -2.97 -15.43
C LYS A 90 -13.97 -1.45 -15.62
N SER A 91 -12.81 -0.89 -15.26
CA SER A 91 -12.56 0.56 -15.38
C SER A 91 -12.51 1.04 -16.84
N VAL A 92 -11.94 0.21 -17.74
CA VAL A 92 -11.95 0.52 -19.18
C VAL A 92 -13.37 0.53 -19.74
N ALA A 93 -14.20 -0.43 -19.32
CA ALA A 93 -15.61 -0.43 -19.70
C ALA A 93 -16.33 0.81 -19.17
N ASP A 94 -16.08 1.24 -17.94
CA ASP A 94 -16.64 2.47 -17.33
C ASP A 94 -16.36 3.72 -18.18
N GLY A 95 -15.17 3.83 -18.77
CA GLY A 95 -14.83 4.90 -19.71
C GLY A 95 -15.38 4.75 -21.13
N TRP A 96 -16.32 3.83 -21.37
CA TRP A 96 -16.80 3.44 -22.71
C TRP A 96 -15.68 3.05 -23.68
N GLY A 97 -14.53 2.61 -23.15
CA GLY A 97 -13.34 2.28 -23.93
C GLY A 97 -13.50 1.05 -24.81
N GLY A 98 -12.80 1.02 -25.93
CA GLY A 98 -12.73 -0.14 -26.81
C GLY A 98 -11.95 -1.30 -26.20
N TYR A 99 -12.19 -2.51 -26.70
CA TYR A 99 -11.54 -3.75 -26.23
C TYR A 99 -10.01 -3.70 -26.35
N THR A 100 -9.47 -3.01 -27.35
CA THR A 100 -8.02 -2.82 -27.53
C THR A 100 -7.34 -2.20 -26.31
N ARG A 101 -8.00 -1.28 -25.60
CA ARG A 101 -7.44 -0.68 -24.37
C ARG A 101 -7.34 -1.70 -23.24
N VAL A 102 -8.29 -2.63 -23.13
CA VAL A 102 -8.26 -3.71 -22.14
C VAL A 102 -7.04 -4.59 -22.38
N VAL A 103 -6.80 -4.98 -23.63
CA VAL A 103 -5.66 -5.81 -24.01
C VAL A 103 -4.34 -5.11 -23.68
N ILE A 104 -4.18 -3.85 -24.10
CA ILE A 104 -2.95 -3.07 -23.83
C ILE A 104 -2.68 -2.94 -22.33
N TYR A 105 -3.70 -2.61 -21.53
CA TYR A 105 -3.52 -2.48 -20.08
C TYR A 105 -3.27 -3.81 -19.40
N THR A 106 -3.84 -4.90 -19.89
CA THR A 106 -3.57 -6.25 -19.36
C THR A 106 -2.14 -6.67 -19.67
N LEU A 107 -1.62 -6.38 -20.86
CA LEU A 107 -0.23 -6.64 -21.20
C LEU A 107 0.72 -5.87 -20.29
N ALA A 108 0.47 -4.57 -20.07
CA ALA A 108 1.25 -3.77 -19.12
C ALA A 108 1.17 -4.34 -17.69
N LEU A 109 -0.02 -4.77 -17.26
CA LEU A 109 -0.23 -5.38 -15.94
C LEU A 109 0.51 -6.72 -15.80
N GLY A 110 0.57 -7.54 -16.86
CA GLY A 110 1.36 -8.76 -16.90
C GLY A 110 2.86 -8.50 -16.71
N VAL A 111 3.39 -7.42 -17.30
CA VAL A 111 4.80 -7.00 -17.08
C VAL A 111 5.04 -6.61 -15.62
N VAL A 112 4.13 -5.86 -15.01
CA VAL A 112 4.22 -5.46 -13.59
C VAL A 112 4.15 -6.69 -12.68
N MET A 113 3.23 -7.62 -12.94
CA MET A 113 3.11 -8.86 -12.19
C MET A 113 4.37 -9.72 -12.31
N ARG A 114 5.00 -9.74 -13.49
CA ARG A 114 6.26 -10.46 -13.70
C ARG A 114 7.41 -9.83 -12.92
N PHE A 115 7.51 -8.51 -12.97
CA PHE A 115 8.49 -7.76 -12.18
C PHE A 115 8.34 -8.07 -10.69
N LEU A 116 7.11 -8.11 -10.17
CA LEU A 116 6.85 -8.41 -8.76
C LEU A 116 7.24 -9.85 -8.38
N HIS A 117 6.97 -10.83 -9.25
CA HIS A 117 7.40 -12.21 -9.03
C HIS A 117 8.92 -12.37 -9.05
N HIS A 118 9.60 -11.67 -9.95
CA HIS A 118 11.06 -11.67 -10.01
C HIS A 118 11.65 -11.05 -8.74
N ALA A 119 11.18 -9.86 -8.36
CA ALA A 119 11.70 -9.13 -7.20
C ALA A 119 11.45 -9.85 -5.86
N LEU A 120 10.31 -10.54 -5.71
CA LEU A 120 9.93 -11.16 -4.45
C LEU A 120 10.49 -12.58 -4.26
N PHE A 121 10.72 -13.32 -5.35
CA PHE A 121 11.11 -14.73 -5.28
C PHE A 121 12.46 -15.04 -5.93
N ASP A 122 13.15 -14.02 -6.44
CA ASP A 122 14.47 -14.13 -7.07
C ASP A 122 14.50 -15.19 -8.18
N GLY A 123 13.39 -15.32 -8.91
CA GLY A 123 13.18 -16.34 -9.95
C GLY A 123 13.60 -15.84 -11.33
N PRO A 124 13.96 -16.71 -12.29
CA PRO A 124 14.40 -16.30 -13.63
C PRO A 124 13.37 -15.43 -14.36
N PHE A 125 13.80 -14.29 -14.91
CA PHE A 125 12.90 -13.28 -15.50
C PHE A 125 12.16 -13.78 -16.73
N ILE A 126 12.79 -14.64 -17.55
CA ILE A 126 12.26 -15.10 -18.83
C ILE A 126 12.13 -16.62 -18.82
N ASN A 127 10.96 -17.11 -18.44
CA ASN A 127 10.49 -18.43 -18.85
C ASN A 127 9.20 -18.19 -19.63
N GLY A 128 9.26 -18.38 -20.96
CA GLY A 128 8.19 -18.00 -21.88
C GLY A 128 6.86 -18.68 -21.56
N PHE A 129 6.88 -19.92 -21.07
CA PHE A 129 5.65 -20.66 -20.76
C PHE A 129 4.87 -20.03 -19.60
N TYR A 130 5.55 -19.72 -18.49
CA TYR A 130 4.91 -19.08 -17.34
C TYR A 130 4.45 -17.65 -17.66
N TYR A 131 5.20 -16.93 -18.51
CA TYR A 131 4.80 -15.60 -18.96
C TYR A 131 3.48 -15.63 -19.75
N VAL A 132 3.38 -16.53 -20.73
CA VAL A 132 2.16 -16.66 -21.53
C VAL A 132 0.98 -17.06 -20.65
N PHE A 133 1.18 -17.98 -19.70
CA PHE A 133 0.14 -18.39 -18.78
C PHE A 133 -0.39 -17.22 -17.93
N ASP A 134 0.51 -16.44 -17.31
CA ASP A 134 0.13 -15.26 -16.50
C ASP A 134 -0.67 -14.25 -17.33
N VAL A 135 -0.16 -13.89 -18.52
CA VAL A 135 -0.82 -12.91 -19.39
C VAL A 135 -2.19 -13.42 -19.87
N VAL A 136 -2.29 -14.68 -20.29
CA VAL A 136 -3.56 -15.27 -20.74
C VAL A 136 -4.57 -15.29 -19.61
N LEU A 137 -4.16 -15.67 -18.39
CA LEU A 137 -5.07 -15.69 -17.26
C LEU A 137 -5.58 -14.29 -16.93
N LEU A 138 -4.68 -13.30 -16.87
CA LEU A 138 -5.04 -11.91 -16.63
C LEU A 138 -5.97 -11.37 -17.73
N LEU A 139 -5.75 -11.77 -18.99
CA LEU A 139 -6.58 -11.39 -20.13
C LEU A 139 -7.99 -11.94 -20.01
N VAL A 140 -8.14 -13.20 -19.62
CA VAL A 140 -9.46 -13.83 -19.40
C VAL A 140 -10.21 -13.09 -18.29
N PHE A 141 -9.57 -12.86 -17.14
CA PHE A 141 -10.20 -12.14 -16.02
C PHE A 141 -10.56 -10.69 -16.36
N SER A 142 -9.69 -9.98 -17.08
CA SER A 142 -9.97 -8.62 -17.53
C SER A 142 -11.12 -8.57 -18.53
N SER A 143 -11.17 -9.53 -19.46
CA SER A 143 -12.24 -9.64 -20.46
C SER A 143 -13.61 -9.92 -19.82
N ILE A 144 -13.65 -10.79 -18.80
CA ILE A 144 -14.86 -11.05 -18.02
C ILE A 144 -15.35 -9.76 -17.35
N GLY A 145 -14.45 -9.00 -16.71
CA GLY A 145 -14.78 -7.73 -16.07
C GLY A 145 -15.31 -6.68 -17.05
N PHE A 146 -14.67 -6.59 -18.22
CA PHE A 146 -15.10 -5.71 -19.30
C PHE A 146 -16.51 -6.08 -19.80
N ARG A 147 -16.76 -7.36 -20.08
CA ARG A 147 -18.03 -7.80 -20.69
C ARG A 147 -19.21 -7.64 -19.73
N MET A 148 -19.05 -8.03 -18.45
CA MET A 148 -20.08 -7.85 -17.42
C MET A 148 -20.47 -6.37 -17.26
N ARG A 149 -19.46 -5.49 -17.27
CA ARG A 149 -19.71 -4.07 -17.08
C ARG A 149 -20.36 -3.43 -18.31
N ARG A 150 -19.94 -3.82 -19.51
CA ARG A 150 -20.51 -3.32 -20.77
C ARG A 150 -21.99 -3.65 -20.91
N THR A 151 -22.39 -4.87 -20.55
CA THR A 151 -23.80 -5.29 -20.54
C THR A 151 -24.61 -4.49 -19.53
N SER A 152 -24.06 -4.26 -18.33
CA SER A 152 -24.71 -3.44 -17.31
C SER A 152 -24.93 -2.00 -17.77
N GLN A 153 -23.97 -1.41 -18.47
CA GLN A 153 -24.08 -0.05 -19.01
C GLN A 153 -25.15 0.06 -20.09
N MET A 154 -25.23 -0.91 -21.00
CA MET A 154 -26.25 -0.91 -22.06
C MET A 154 -27.66 -0.97 -21.46
N VAL A 155 -27.89 -1.89 -20.51
CA VAL A 155 -29.21 -2.03 -19.88
C VAL A 155 -29.55 -0.82 -19.01
N ASN A 156 -28.60 -0.30 -18.23
CA ASN A 156 -28.90 0.81 -17.32
C ASN A 156 -29.11 2.15 -18.05
N ASN A 157 -28.29 2.46 -19.07
CA ASN A 157 -28.44 3.71 -19.81
C ASN A 157 -29.56 3.66 -20.84
N TYR A 158 -29.88 2.49 -21.39
CA TYR A 158 -30.90 2.30 -22.42
C TYR A 158 -32.00 1.34 -21.95
N TYR A 159 -32.46 1.51 -20.71
CA TYR A 159 -33.43 0.61 -20.06
C TYR A 159 -34.78 0.53 -20.80
N TRP A 160 -35.13 1.55 -21.57
CA TRP A 160 -36.36 1.56 -22.38
C TRP A 160 -36.24 0.73 -23.67
N LEU A 161 -35.02 0.46 -24.13
CA LEU A 161 -34.74 -0.25 -25.38
C LEU A 161 -34.22 -1.67 -25.15
N TYR A 162 -33.58 -1.94 -24.01
CA TYR A 162 -32.93 -3.21 -23.73
C TYR A 162 -33.25 -3.74 -22.33
N ASP A 163 -33.57 -5.04 -22.27
CA ASP A 163 -33.73 -5.81 -21.04
C ASP A 163 -32.53 -6.74 -20.82
N ARG A 164 -32.13 -6.92 -19.56
CA ARG A 164 -31.05 -7.84 -19.18
C ARG A 164 -31.54 -9.28 -19.25
N THR A 165 -30.86 -10.12 -20.02
CA THR A 165 -31.13 -11.57 -20.06
C THR A 165 -30.16 -12.36 -19.20
N SER A 166 -28.90 -11.90 -19.08
CA SER A 166 -27.90 -12.51 -18.20
C SER A 166 -26.82 -11.50 -17.79
N ALA A 167 -25.85 -11.92 -16.96
CA ALA A 167 -24.70 -11.08 -16.62
C ALA A 167 -23.86 -10.66 -17.84
N PHE A 168 -23.97 -11.39 -18.96
CA PHE A 168 -23.20 -11.16 -20.18
C PHE A 168 -24.05 -10.74 -21.38
N SER A 169 -25.37 -10.94 -21.36
CA SER A 169 -26.24 -10.71 -22.52
C SER A 169 -27.43 -9.80 -22.19
N TYR A 170 -27.92 -9.11 -23.22
CA TYR A 170 -29.10 -8.24 -23.18
C TYR A 170 -29.92 -8.46 -24.45
N LYS A 171 -31.25 -8.27 -24.35
CA LYS A 171 -32.19 -8.42 -25.47
C LYS A 171 -32.89 -7.09 -25.72
N LYS A 172 -33.19 -6.79 -26.98
CA LYS A 172 -34.03 -5.64 -27.33
C LYS A 172 -35.46 -5.87 -26.83
N LYS A 173 -36.03 -4.86 -26.19
CA LYS A 173 -37.43 -4.86 -25.80
C LYS A 173 -38.27 -4.71 -27.08
N ASN A 174 -39.13 -5.68 -27.32
CA ASN A 174 -40.13 -5.66 -28.39
C ASN A 174 -41.49 -5.36 -27.78
#